data_AF-A0A3M8GIG3-F1
#
_entry.id   AF-A0A3M8GIG3-F1
#
_cell.length_a   1.000
_cell.length_b   1.000
_cell.length_c   1.000
_cell.angle_alpha   90.00
_cell.angle_beta   90.00
_cell.angle_gamma   90.00
#
_symmetry.space_group_name_H-M   'P 1'
#
loop_
_entity.id
_entity.type
_entity.pdbx_description
1 polymer ?
#
loop_
_entity_poly.entity_id
_entity_poly.type
_entity_poly.pdbx_seq_one_letter_code
_entity_poly.pdbx_strand_id
1 'polypeptide(L)'
;MTKLIQKKEILIALVVFLLPLLPYSHIYFSEAPQSGFDFFSYRFDHDYTTNQNFIWAMSSRGIWLIIIFVIWNRQSFAFRTLLLFPIYMTLWRFFESFNPKNSNIEHFDVKLFTIVILLSWLIFSLLKYKDQFIQDFCEFWNSKRNIGAAVLLISMPFLRDFWKYLPEGTGYYDLYFFQFGSYGFKDANGAFYYLFVKICFLIPILIFYFRTRDWIRYTFLSAVILYIYQIINLFGEDSGVVDEIEVVQSAPVLTLLAIFLVAIAQIVEHQSRVALFLETKYSKIKEAVGKRNLERQKFIEEYKKELHDSLNNLKGLKELKSKLEQELNSK
;
A
#
# COMPACT_ATOMS: atom_id res chain seq x y z
N MET A 1 9.01 0.35 20.26
CA MET A 1 8.78 0.86 18.88
C MET A 1 7.91 -0.11 18.06
N THR A 2 8.21 -1.42 18.07
CA THR A 2 7.52 -2.47 17.29
C THR A 2 6.02 -2.61 17.60
N LYS A 3 5.61 -2.54 18.86
CA LYS A 3 4.19 -2.64 19.27
C LYS A 3 3.32 -1.48 18.76
N LEU A 4 3.91 -0.29 18.60
CA LEU A 4 3.22 0.90 18.08
C LEU A 4 3.05 0.81 16.55
N ILE A 5 4.10 0.37 15.86
CA ILE A 5 4.08 0.12 14.41
C ILE A 5 2.99 -0.89 14.07
N GLN A 6 2.86 -1.96 14.86
CA GLN A 6 1.87 -3.00 14.62
C GLN A 6 0.41 -2.54 14.82
N LYS A 7 0.12 -1.81 15.91
CA LYS A 7 -1.23 -1.26 16.11
C LYS A 7 -1.64 -0.34 14.96
N LYS A 8 -0.70 0.45 14.45
CA LYS A 8 -0.91 1.29 13.27
C LYS A 8 -1.22 0.46 12.03
N GLU A 9 -0.51 -0.66 11.81
CA GLU A 9 -0.77 -1.54 10.66
C GLU A 9 -2.13 -2.23 10.72
N ILE A 10 -2.55 -2.70 11.90
CA ILE A 10 -3.89 -3.27 12.08
C ILE A 10 -4.97 -2.22 11.84
N LEU A 11 -4.77 -1.00 12.34
CA LEU A 11 -5.69 0.10 12.08
C LEU A 11 -5.77 0.44 10.58
N ILE A 12 -4.63 0.54 9.89
CA ILE A 12 -4.59 0.76 8.44
C ILE A 12 -5.32 -0.37 7.71
N ALA A 13 -5.10 -1.62 8.12
CA ALA A 13 -5.75 -2.78 7.53
C ALA A 13 -7.28 -2.72 7.65
N LEU A 14 -7.79 -2.39 8.85
CA LEU A 14 -9.21 -2.22 9.10
C LEU A 14 -9.80 -1.06 8.28
N VAL A 15 -9.12 0.08 8.23
CA VAL A 15 -9.55 1.23 7.42
C VAL A 15 -9.62 0.85 5.95
N VAL A 16 -8.58 0.21 5.40
CA VAL A 16 -8.56 -0.23 3.99
C VAL A 16 -9.64 -1.26 3.69
N PHE A 17 -9.90 -2.18 4.63
CA PHE A 17 -10.94 -3.19 4.49
C PHE A 17 -12.34 -2.56 4.40
N LEU A 18 -12.63 -1.57 5.25
CA LEU A 18 -13.94 -0.90 5.31
C LEU A 18 -14.11 0.19 4.24
N LEU A 19 -13.02 0.72 3.70
CA LEU A 19 -13.00 1.83 2.77
C LEU A 19 -13.97 1.67 1.58
N PRO A 20 -14.08 0.49 0.93
CA PRO A 20 -14.96 0.32 -0.23
C PRO A 20 -16.45 0.35 0.11
N LEU A 21 -16.83 0.31 1.40
CA LEU A 21 -18.21 0.45 1.85
C LEU A 21 -18.64 1.91 1.99
N LEU A 22 -17.69 2.86 2.02
CA LEU A 22 -18.00 4.28 2.16
C LEU A 22 -18.91 4.86 1.07
N PRO A 23 -18.90 4.44 -0.22
CA PRO A 23 -19.78 5.02 -1.22
C PRO A 23 -21.25 4.82 -0.89
N TYR A 24 -21.59 3.76 -0.15
CA TYR A 24 -22.95 3.44 0.25
C TYR A 24 -23.53 4.44 1.27
N SER A 25 -22.71 5.35 1.83
CA SER A 25 -23.24 6.46 2.62
C SER A 25 -24.09 7.43 1.79
N HIS A 26 -24.00 7.38 0.45
CA HIS A 26 -24.81 8.21 -0.44
C HIS A 26 -26.33 8.02 -0.26
N ILE A 27 -26.78 6.85 0.20
CA ILE A 27 -28.18 6.52 0.47
C ILE A 27 -28.79 7.43 1.56
N TYR A 28 -27.95 8.03 2.40
CA TYR A 28 -28.40 8.99 3.42
C TYR A 28 -28.61 10.41 2.89
N PHE A 29 -28.43 10.65 1.59
CA PHE A 29 -28.59 11.95 0.94
C PHE A 29 -29.85 11.99 0.08
N SER A 30 -30.34 13.19 -0.17
CA SER A 30 -31.58 13.40 -0.92
C SER A 30 -31.45 13.02 -2.41
N GLU A 31 -32.44 12.29 -2.91
CA GLU A 31 -32.69 12.05 -4.35
C GLU A 31 -33.35 13.24 -5.04
N ALA A 32 -33.79 14.26 -4.27
CA ALA A 32 -34.43 15.43 -4.87
C ALA A 32 -33.43 16.12 -5.83
N PRO A 33 -33.90 16.59 -7.01
CA PRO A 33 -33.06 17.36 -7.92
C PRO A 33 -32.53 18.61 -7.23
N GLN A 34 -31.25 18.58 -6.89
CA GLN A 34 -30.55 19.64 -6.18
C GLN A 34 -29.15 19.75 -6.77
N SER A 35 -28.74 20.96 -7.10
CA SER A 35 -27.43 21.26 -7.68
C SER A 35 -26.42 21.70 -6.61
N GLY A 36 -26.66 21.36 -5.34
CA GLY A 36 -25.75 21.70 -4.26
C GLY A 36 -26.21 21.25 -2.89
N PHE A 37 -25.23 21.19 -1.97
CA PHE A 37 -25.42 20.75 -0.59
C PHE A 37 -24.59 21.60 0.36
N ASP A 38 -25.15 21.89 1.54
CA ASP A 38 -24.49 22.65 2.59
C ASP A 38 -23.74 21.72 3.55
N PHE A 39 -22.44 21.95 3.69
CA PHE A 39 -21.57 21.23 4.62
C PHE A 39 -20.74 22.20 5.46
N PHE A 40 -20.84 22.13 6.78
CA PHE A 40 -20.15 23.04 7.71
C PHE A 40 -20.30 24.53 7.32
N SER A 41 -21.51 24.95 6.97
CA SER A 41 -21.83 26.33 6.53
C SER A 41 -21.26 26.74 5.17
N TYR A 42 -20.67 25.82 4.41
CA TYR A 42 -20.26 26.05 3.03
C TYR A 42 -21.21 25.34 2.06
N ARG A 43 -21.70 26.08 1.06
CA ARG A 43 -22.48 25.53 -0.03
C ARG A 43 -21.56 25.00 -1.12
N PHE A 44 -21.69 23.72 -1.45
CA PHE A 44 -20.98 23.08 -2.55
C PHE A 44 -21.95 22.89 -3.71
N ASP A 45 -21.80 23.66 -4.78
CA ASP A 45 -22.57 23.47 -6.00
C ASP A 45 -21.93 22.39 -6.88
N HIS A 46 -22.76 21.61 -7.58
CA HIS A 46 -22.30 20.51 -8.44
C HIS A 46 -23.22 20.26 -9.64
N ASP A 47 -22.66 19.63 -10.68
CA ASP A 47 -23.36 19.34 -11.95
C ASP A 47 -24.13 18.00 -11.97
N TYR A 48 -24.18 17.28 -10.85
CA TYR A 48 -24.95 16.04 -10.73
C TYR A 48 -26.44 16.32 -10.56
N THR A 49 -27.27 15.37 -10.99
CA THR A 49 -28.73 15.47 -10.91
C THR A 49 -29.25 15.51 -9.49
N THR A 50 -28.58 14.81 -8.56
CA THR A 50 -28.98 14.67 -7.16
C THR A 50 -27.74 14.72 -6.26
N ASN A 51 -27.94 15.12 -5.01
CA ASN A 51 -26.88 15.11 -3.99
C ASN A 51 -26.37 13.67 -3.75
N GLN A 52 -27.27 12.68 -3.82
CA GLN A 52 -26.91 11.27 -3.73
C GLN A 52 -25.89 10.85 -4.80
N ASN A 53 -26.12 11.19 -6.07
CA ASN A 53 -25.20 10.87 -7.17
C ASN A 53 -23.85 11.58 -7.00
N PHE A 54 -23.87 12.83 -6.55
CA PHE A 54 -22.65 13.58 -6.25
C PHE A 54 -21.83 12.90 -5.15
N ILE A 55 -22.44 12.59 -4.01
CA ILE A 55 -21.75 11.95 -2.87
C ILE A 55 -21.21 10.59 -3.26
N TRP A 56 -21.99 9.77 -3.98
CA TRP A 56 -21.53 8.48 -4.49
C TRP A 56 -20.31 8.62 -5.41
N ALA A 57 -20.36 9.55 -6.36
CA ALA A 57 -19.25 9.76 -7.30
C ALA A 57 -17.99 10.26 -6.58
N MET A 58 -18.15 11.20 -5.64
CA MET A 58 -17.08 11.80 -4.87
C MET A 58 -16.39 10.80 -3.94
N SER A 59 -17.18 10.06 -3.18
CA SER A 59 -16.70 9.00 -2.29
C SER A 59 -15.99 7.90 -3.08
N SER A 60 -16.60 7.39 -4.16
CA SER A 60 -16.00 6.38 -5.04
C SER A 60 -14.63 6.82 -5.56
N ARG A 61 -14.50 8.06 -6.06
CA ARG A 61 -13.22 8.59 -6.57
C ARG A 61 -12.21 8.83 -5.44
N GLY A 62 -12.64 9.34 -4.29
CA GLY A 62 -11.79 9.61 -3.13
C GLY A 62 -11.21 8.32 -2.53
N ILE A 63 -12.01 7.27 -2.41
CA ILE A 63 -11.58 5.94 -1.96
C ILE A 63 -10.48 5.40 -2.86
N TRP A 64 -10.63 5.56 -4.17
CA TRP A 64 -9.60 5.14 -5.13
C TRP A 64 -8.27 5.86 -4.91
N LEU A 65 -8.29 7.15 -4.63
CA LEU A 65 -7.08 7.90 -4.28
C LEU A 65 -6.43 7.35 -3.01
N ILE A 66 -7.22 7.04 -1.98
CA ILE A 66 -6.71 6.47 -0.72
C ILE A 66 -6.13 5.07 -0.95
N ILE A 67 -6.83 4.19 -1.69
CA ILE A 67 -6.36 2.84 -2.06
C ILE A 67 -5.03 2.94 -2.80
N ILE A 68 -4.97 3.75 -3.85
CA ILE A 68 -3.75 3.89 -4.65
C ILE A 68 -2.62 4.51 -3.80
N PHE A 69 -2.93 5.43 -2.89
CA PHE A 69 -1.94 5.99 -1.97
C PHE A 69 -1.40 4.95 -0.99
N VAL A 70 -2.23 4.07 -0.44
CA VAL A 70 -1.78 2.96 0.42
C VAL A 70 -0.90 1.99 -0.38
N ILE A 71 -1.32 1.64 -1.61
CA ILE A 71 -0.53 0.83 -2.54
C ILE A 71 0.81 1.50 -2.79
N TRP A 72 0.82 2.78 -3.16
CA TRP A 72 2.01 3.57 -3.47
C TRP A 72 3.07 3.49 -2.36
N ASN A 73 2.66 3.73 -1.11
CA ASN A 73 3.57 3.75 0.03
C ASN A 73 4.21 2.39 0.33
N ARG A 74 3.64 1.29 -0.15
CA ARG A 74 4.13 -0.08 0.07
C ARG A 74 4.88 -0.68 -1.12
N GLN A 75 5.06 0.08 -2.21
CA GLN A 75 5.72 -0.40 -3.43
C GLN A 75 7.13 0.15 -3.61
N SER A 76 7.93 -0.55 -4.42
CA SER A 76 9.26 -0.09 -4.83
C SER A 76 9.17 1.20 -5.61
N PHE A 77 10.27 1.95 -5.66
CA PHE A 77 10.25 3.29 -6.20
C PHE A 77 9.99 3.30 -7.71
N ALA A 78 10.47 2.29 -8.44
CA ALA A 78 10.14 2.11 -9.86
C ALA A 78 8.66 1.76 -10.11
N PHE A 79 7.99 1.04 -9.21
CA PHE A 79 6.57 0.74 -9.39
C PHE A 79 5.68 1.92 -9.03
N ARG A 80 6.11 2.75 -8.07
CA ARG A 80 5.47 4.01 -7.75
C ARG A 80 5.30 4.88 -9.00
N THR A 81 6.32 5.06 -9.82
CA THR A 81 6.19 5.88 -11.04
C THR A 81 5.09 5.39 -11.99
N LEU A 82 4.87 4.08 -12.09
CA LEU A 82 3.77 3.51 -12.88
C LEU A 82 2.38 3.82 -12.30
N LEU A 83 2.27 3.98 -10.98
CA LEU A 83 1.03 4.37 -10.31
C LEU A 83 0.70 5.86 -10.47
N LEU A 84 1.64 6.71 -10.90
CA LEU A 84 1.34 8.12 -11.20
C LEU A 84 0.22 8.23 -12.23
N PHE A 85 0.19 7.27 -13.15
CA PHE A 85 -0.79 7.22 -14.21
C PHE A 85 -2.23 7.03 -13.69
N PRO A 86 -2.57 5.95 -12.95
CA PRO A 86 -3.90 5.81 -12.35
C PRO A 86 -4.21 6.90 -11.31
N ILE A 87 -3.21 7.46 -10.61
CA ILE A 87 -3.39 8.63 -9.73
C ILE A 87 -3.86 9.84 -10.54
N TYR A 88 -3.18 10.17 -11.64
CA TYR A 88 -3.55 11.26 -12.55
C TYR A 88 -5.01 11.15 -12.96
N MET A 89 -5.40 9.97 -13.45
CA MET A 89 -6.73 9.73 -13.96
C MET A 89 -7.80 9.91 -12.89
N THR A 90 -7.51 9.44 -11.68
CA THR A 90 -8.45 9.54 -10.56
C THR A 90 -8.55 10.98 -10.05
N LEU A 91 -7.42 11.69 -9.92
CA LEU A 91 -7.37 13.10 -9.52
C LEU A 91 -8.10 13.99 -10.53
N TRP A 92 -7.81 13.83 -11.82
CA TRP A 92 -8.46 14.56 -12.90
C TRP A 92 -9.99 14.44 -12.78
N ARG A 93 -10.51 13.21 -12.66
CA ARG A 93 -11.95 12.97 -12.51
C ARG A 93 -12.50 13.49 -11.18
N PHE A 94 -11.74 13.38 -10.10
CA PHE A 94 -12.15 13.90 -8.79
C PHE A 94 -12.41 15.41 -8.90
N PHE A 95 -11.46 16.17 -9.43
CA PHE A 95 -11.58 17.62 -9.61
C PHE A 95 -12.58 18.04 -10.68
N GLU A 96 -12.73 17.27 -11.77
CA GLU A 96 -13.78 17.50 -12.77
C GLU A 96 -15.19 17.48 -12.16
N SER A 97 -15.39 16.78 -11.03
CA SER A 97 -16.69 16.76 -10.31
C SER A 97 -17.04 18.08 -9.64
N PHE A 98 -16.04 18.93 -9.39
CA PHE A 98 -16.19 20.21 -8.69
C PHE A 98 -16.21 21.41 -9.63
N ASN A 99 -15.98 21.22 -10.93
CA ASN A 99 -15.93 22.32 -11.88
C ASN A 99 -17.33 22.51 -12.49
N PRO A 100 -18.15 23.46 -12.01
CA PRO A 100 -19.48 23.66 -12.54
C PRO A 100 -19.33 24.21 -13.96
N LYS A 101 -20.04 23.65 -14.93
CA LYS A 101 -20.04 24.16 -16.32
C LYS A 101 -20.36 25.66 -16.46
N ASN A 102 -20.91 26.29 -15.41
CA ASN A 102 -21.36 27.68 -15.37
C ASN A 102 -20.55 28.61 -14.43
N SER A 103 -19.45 28.19 -13.80
CA SER A 103 -18.68 29.12 -12.99
C SER A 103 -17.88 30.08 -13.89
N ASN A 104 -18.07 31.39 -13.73
CA ASN A 104 -17.29 32.47 -14.38
C ASN A 104 -15.79 32.48 -14.00
N ILE A 105 -15.31 31.44 -13.32
CA ILE A 105 -13.89 31.26 -13.02
C ILE A 105 -13.25 30.82 -14.33
N GLU A 106 -12.53 31.74 -14.98
CA GLU A 106 -11.71 31.45 -16.17
C GLU A 106 -10.93 30.14 -15.95
N HIS A 107 -11.16 29.20 -16.87
CA HIS A 107 -10.64 27.84 -16.93
C HIS A 107 -9.48 27.54 -15.98
N PHE A 108 -9.78 27.17 -14.74
CA PHE A 108 -8.82 26.40 -13.95
C PHE A 108 -8.60 25.10 -14.71
N ASP A 109 -7.50 25.04 -15.47
CA ASP A 109 -7.16 23.86 -16.25
C ASP A 109 -6.71 22.77 -15.29
N VAL A 110 -7.70 22.01 -14.80
CA VAL A 110 -7.53 20.87 -13.92
C VAL A 110 -6.52 19.87 -14.52
N LYS A 111 -6.32 19.83 -15.86
CA LYS A 111 -5.37 18.91 -16.52
C LYS A 111 -3.98 19.41 -16.21
N LEU A 112 -3.73 20.69 -16.51
CA LEU A 112 -2.46 21.33 -16.26
C LEU A 112 -2.09 21.27 -14.79
N PHE A 113 -3.03 21.57 -13.88
CA PHE A 113 -2.79 21.50 -12.44
C PHE A 113 -2.42 20.08 -11.98
N THR A 114 -3.16 19.07 -12.42
CA THR A 114 -2.87 17.67 -12.04
C THR A 114 -1.53 17.21 -12.62
N ILE A 115 -1.20 17.60 -13.87
CA ILE A 115 0.09 17.31 -14.50
C ILE A 115 1.23 17.96 -13.71
N VAL A 116 1.10 19.24 -13.35
CA VAL A 116 2.12 19.98 -12.59
C VAL A 116 2.38 19.34 -11.23
N ILE A 117 1.33 18.92 -10.50
CA ILE A 117 1.48 18.23 -9.20
C ILE A 117 2.29 16.94 -9.38
N LEU A 118 1.92 16.11 -10.37
CA LEU A 118 2.58 14.82 -10.58
C LEU A 118 4.01 14.97 -11.07
N LEU A 119 4.27 15.92 -11.98
CA LEU A 119 5.63 16.20 -12.45
C LEU A 119 6.51 16.77 -11.33
N SER A 120 5.99 17.70 -10.54
CA SER A 120 6.71 18.25 -9.39
C SER A 120 7.08 17.15 -8.40
N TRP A 121 6.15 16.24 -8.15
CA TRP A 121 6.38 15.12 -7.25
C TRP A 121 7.33 14.06 -7.83
N LEU A 122 7.25 13.78 -9.12
CA LEU A 122 8.20 12.91 -9.83
C LEU A 122 9.61 13.49 -9.77
N ILE A 123 9.78 14.79 -10.07
CA ILE A 123 11.05 15.51 -10.01
C ILE A 123 11.62 15.47 -8.59
N PHE A 124 10.82 15.83 -7.57
CA PHE A 124 11.24 15.78 -6.18
C PHE A 124 11.71 14.38 -5.76
N SER A 125 10.97 13.37 -6.20
CA SER A 125 11.26 11.97 -5.90
C SER A 125 12.55 11.50 -6.58
N LEU A 126 12.78 11.88 -7.84
CA LEU A 126 14.01 11.59 -8.58
C LEU A 126 15.23 12.29 -7.98
N LEU A 127 15.08 13.53 -7.51
CA LEU A 127 16.17 14.28 -6.88
C LEU A 127 16.58 13.67 -5.54
N LYS A 128 15.61 13.27 -4.71
CA LYS A 128 15.87 12.74 -3.37
C LYS A 128 16.38 11.30 -3.35
N TYR A 129 15.97 10.48 -4.31
CA TYR A 129 16.21 9.03 -4.30
C TYR A 129 16.86 8.52 -5.59
N LYS A 130 17.70 9.33 -6.25
CA LYS A 130 18.27 9.04 -7.57
C LYS A 130 18.91 7.65 -7.67
N ASP A 131 19.82 7.31 -6.75
CA ASP A 131 20.58 6.07 -6.84
C ASP A 131 19.70 4.84 -6.59
N GLN A 132 18.81 4.92 -5.59
CA GLN A 132 17.81 3.89 -5.32
C GLN A 132 16.84 3.72 -6.51
N PHE A 133 16.45 4.81 -7.17
CA PHE A 133 15.58 4.75 -8.34
C PHE A 133 16.25 4.00 -9.48
N ILE A 134 17.50 4.32 -9.82
CA ILE A 134 18.20 3.68 -10.93
C ILE A 134 18.31 2.17 -10.68
N GLN A 135 18.69 1.77 -9.47
CA GLN A 135 18.76 0.36 -9.10
C GLN A 135 17.38 -0.32 -9.19
N ASP A 136 16.36 0.24 -8.52
CA ASP A 136 14.99 -0.28 -8.53
C ASP A 136 14.43 -0.37 -9.96
N PHE A 137 14.76 0.60 -10.83
CA PHE A 137 14.29 0.66 -12.20
C PHE A 137 14.93 -0.44 -13.06
N CYS A 138 16.24 -0.62 -12.97
CA CYS A 138 16.94 -1.71 -13.65
C CYS A 138 16.42 -3.09 -13.21
N GLU A 139 16.30 -3.31 -11.89
CA GLU A 139 15.72 -4.54 -11.34
C GLU A 139 14.25 -4.73 -11.77
N PHE A 140 13.50 -3.63 -11.87
CA PHE A 140 12.12 -3.66 -12.30
C PHE A 140 12.00 -4.20 -13.73
N TRP A 141 12.72 -3.62 -14.69
CA TRP A 141 12.61 -3.98 -16.10
C TRP A 141 13.23 -5.33 -16.45
N ASN A 142 14.15 -5.85 -15.64
CA ASN A 142 14.71 -7.18 -15.83
C ASN A 142 13.73 -8.33 -15.51
N SER A 143 12.60 -8.05 -14.85
CA SER A 143 11.62 -9.06 -14.47
C SER A 143 10.43 -9.12 -15.42
N LYS A 144 10.23 -10.26 -16.09
CA LYS A 144 9.07 -10.50 -16.98
C LYS A 144 7.72 -10.18 -16.32
N ARG A 145 7.59 -10.50 -15.03
CA ARG A 145 6.38 -10.23 -14.24
C ARG A 145 6.10 -8.74 -14.11
N ASN A 146 7.14 -7.93 -13.97
CA ASN A 146 7.03 -6.48 -13.82
C ASN A 146 6.65 -5.80 -15.13
N ILE A 147 7.18 -6.30 -16.25
CA ILE A 147 6.81 -5.82 -17.60
C ILE A 147 5.31 -6.02 -17.83
N GLY A 148 4.76 -7.20 -17.53
CA GLY A 148 3.31 -7.45 -17.67
C GLY A 148 2.45 -6.48 -16.84
N ALA A 149 2.85 -6.23 -15.59
CA ALA A 149 2.17 -5.26 -14.74
C ALA A 149 2.27 -3.82 -15.29
N ALA A 150 3.43 -3.43 -15.82
CA ALA A 150 3.63 -2.12 -16.43
C ALA A 150 2.75 -1.93 -17.67
N VAL A 151 2.71 -2.91 -18.57
CA VAL A 151 1.84 -2.88 -19.76
C VAL A 151 0.37 -2.70 -19.36
N LEU A 152 -0.10 -3.49 -18.38
CA LEU A 152 -1.47 -3.35 -17.89
C LEU A 152 -1.76 -1.96 -17.34
N LEU A 153 -0.89 -1.42 -16.46
CA LEU A 153 -1.08 -0.10 -15.86
C LEU A 153 -1.00 1.04 -16.88
N ILE A 154 -0.08 0.96 -17.85
CA ILE A 154 0.06 1.95 -18.92
C ILE A 154 -1.12 1.89 -19.90
N SER A 155 -1.69 0.71 -20.13
CA SER A 155 -2.85 0.52 -21.02
C SER A 155 -4.18 0.99 -20.43
N MET A 156 -4.24 1.27 -19.12
CA MET A 156 -5.47 1.67 -18.43
C MET A 156 -6.24 2.84 -19.06
N PRO A 157 -5.62 3.89 -19.64
CA PRO A 157 -6.35 4.97 -20.32
C PRO A 157 -7.17 4.47 -21.47
N PHE A 158 -6.51 3.63 -22.28
CA PHE A 158 -7.07 3.10 -23.50
C PHE A 158 -8.19 2.13 -23.15
N LEU A 159 -8.00 1.29 -22.13
CA LEU A 159 -9.06 0.43 -21.61
C LEU A 159 -10.25 1.24 -21.10
N ARG A 160 -10.02 2.26 -20.26
CA ARG A 160 -11.09 3.06 -19.68
C ARG A 160 -11.88 3.83 -20.72
N ASP A 161 -11.19 4.43 -21.70
CA ASP A 161 -11.80 5.28 -22.72
C ASP A 161 -12.20 4.49 -23.97
N PHE A 162 -12.09 3.15 -23.93
CA PHE A 162 -12.41 2.28 -25.05
C PHE A 162 -13.84 2.47 -25.57
N TRP A 163 -14.78 2.74 -24.66
CA TRP A 163 -16.19 3.01 -24.99
C TRP A 163 -16.39 4.16 -25.98
N LYS A 164 -15.48 5.14 -26.03
CA LYS A 164 -15.58 6.29 -26.95
C LYS A 164 -15.38 5.90 -28.42
N TYR A 165 -14.78 4.73 -28.66
CA TYR A 165 -14.60 4.19 -30.00
C TYR A 165 -15.76 3.28 -30.42
N LEU A 166 -16.72 3.04 -29.53
CA LEU A 166 -17.91 2.26 -29.83
C LEU A 166 -19.04 3.15 -30.35
N PRO A 167 -19.89 2.66 -31.27
CA PRO A 167 -21.06 3.40 -31.75
C PRO A 167 -22.00 3.82 -30.61
N GLU A 168 -22.34 5.10 -30.55
CA GLU A 168 -23.27 5.66 -29.56
C GLU A 168 -24.73 5.29 -29.88
N GLY A 169 -25.59 5.24 -28.86
CA GLY A 169 -27.04 5.05 -29.04
C GLY A 169 -27.46 3.65 -29.51
N THR A 170 -26.56 2.67 -29.45
CA THR A 170 -26.85 1.28 -29.82
C THR A 170 -27.33 0.49 -28.60
N GLY A 171 -28.35 -0.36 -28.78
CA GLY A 171 -28.89 -1.20 -27.71
C GLY A 171 -28.04 -2.43 -27.39
N TYR A 172 -27.17 -2.85 -28.32
CA TYR A 172 -26.24 -3.95 -28.14
C TYR A 172 -25.01 -3.79 -29.05
N TYR A 173 -23.90 -4.42 -28.66
CA TYR A 173 -22.72 -4.65 -29.49
C TYR A 173 -22.61 -6.14 -29.79
N ASP A 174 -22.47 -6.47 -31.07
CA ASP A 174 -22.14 -7.84 -31.49
C ASP A 174 -20.63 -8.03 -31.41
N LEU A 175 -20.15 -8.58 -30.30
CA LEU A 175 -18.76 -8.99 -30.17
C LEU A 175 -18.68 -10.42 -30.72
N TYR A 176 -17.62 -10.73 -31.47
CA TYR A 176 -17.49 -11.96 -32.26
C TYR A 176 -17.94 -13.28 -31.57
N PHE A 177 -17.86 -13.36 -30.23
CA PHE A 177 -18.28 -14.53 -29.44
C PHE A 177 -19.51 -14.30 -28.53
N PHE A 178 -19.97 -13.07 -28.33
CA PHE A 178 -21.10 -12.74 -27.44
C PHE A 178 -21.70 -11.38 -27.76
N GLN A 179 -22.99 -11.23 -27.49
CA GLN A 179 -23.66 -9.93 -27.58
C GLN A 179 -23.56 -9.20 -26.25
N PHE A 180 -23.20 -7.92 -26.29
CA PHE A 180 -23.14 -7.06 -25.11
C PHE A 180 -24.29 -6.05 -25.17
N GLY A 181 -25.34 -6.27 -24.37
CA GLY A 181 -26.52 -5.40 -24.31
C GLY A 181 -26.32 -4.12 -23.50
N SER A 182 -27.39 -3.34 -23.37
CA SER A 182 -27.44 -2.16 -22.50
C SER A 182 -27.60 -2.49 -21.02
N TYR A 183 -28.10 -3.68 -20.67
CA TYR A 183 -28.30 -4.15 -19.29
C TYR A 183 -28.91 -3.07 -18.38
N GLY A 184 -29.92 -2.37 -18.91
CA GLY A 184 -30.65 -1.36 -18.16
C GLY A 184 -30.02 0.04 -18.10
N PHE A 185 -28.86 0.22 -18.72
CA PHE A 185 -28.36 1.55 -19.06
C PHE A 185 -29.13 2.11 -20.25
N LYS A 186 -29.01 3.43 -20.46
CA LYS A 186 -29.62 4.13 -21.60
C LYS A 186 -29.25 3.50 -22.95
N ASP A 187 -28.02 3.02 -23.08
CA ASP A 187 -27.48 2.34 -24.24
C ASP A 187 -26.36 1.36 -23.83
N ALA A 188 -25.94 0.49 -24.77
CA ALA A 188 -24.83 -0.44 -24.57
C ALA A 188 -23.52 0.29 -24.28
N ASN A 189 -23.36 1.51 -24.79
CA ASN A 189 -22.20 2.34 -24.56
C ASN A 189 -22.03 2.67 -23.06
N GLY A 190 -23.10 3.10 -22.39
CA GLY A 190 -23.09 3.39 -20.95
C GLY A 190 -22.73 2.18 -20.09
N ALA A 191 -23.29 1.01 -20.41
CA ALA A 191 -22.94 -0.24 -19.73
C ALA A 191 -21.46 -0.62 -19.94
N PHE A 192 -20.94 -0.42 -21.16
CA PHE A 192 -19.55 -0.66 -21.49
C PHE A 192 -18.61 0.26 -20.70
N TYR A 193 -18.94 1.55 -20.63
CA TYR A 193 -18.21 2.52 -19.80
C TYR A 193 -18.19 2.09 -18.33
N TYR A 194 -19.34 1.74 -17.76
CA TYR A 194 -19.44 1.32 -16.36
C TYR A 194 -18.56 0.09 -16.10
N LEU A 195 -18.66 -0.94 -16.93
CA LEU A 195 -17.84 -2.16 -16.83
C LEU A 195 -16.34 -1.84 -16.83
N PHE A 196 -15.87 -1.07 -17.81
CA PHE A 196 -14.44 -0.79 -17.96
C PHE A 196 -13.89 0.10 -16.85
N VAL A 197 -14.71 1.00 -16.29
CA VAL A 197 -14.33 1.73 -15.07
C VAL A 197 -14.05 0.76 -13.92
N LYS A 198 -14.93 -0.24 -13.68
CA LYS A 198 -14.72 -1.25 -12.63
C LYS A 198 -13.51 -2.15 -12.91
N ILE A 199 -13.29 -2.55 -14.16
CA ILE A 199 -12.11 -3.34 -14.56
C ILE A 199 -10.82 -2.54 -14.34
N CYS A 200 -10.77 -1.29 -14.78
CA CYS A 200 -9.63 -0.41 -14.53
C CYS A 200 -9.36 -0.27 -13.04
N PHE A 201 -10.39 -0.23 -12.22
CA PHE A 201 -10.25 -0.24 -10.77
C PHE A 201 -9.68 -1.57 -10.25
N LEU A 202 -10.18 -2.72 -10.68
CA LEU A 202 -9.67 -4.02 -10.23
C LEU A 202 -8.19 -4.28 -10.57
N ILE A 203 -7.72 -3.88 -11.75
CA ILE A 203 -6.35 -4.14 -12.23
C ILE A 203 -5.24 -3.74 -11.23
N PRO A 204 -5.13 -2.48 -10.77
CA PRO A 204 -4.08 -2.06 -9.82
C PRO A 204 -4.18 -2.77 -8.48
N ILE A 205 -5.40 -3.07 -7.99
CA ILE A 205 -5.58 -3.85 -6.76
C ILE A 205 -5.07 -5.28 -6.94
N LEU A 206 -5.42 -5.95 -8.04
CA LEU A 206 -4.98 -7.32 -8.30
C LEU A 206 -3.46 -7.39 -8.50
N ILE A 207 -2.88 -6.45 -9.25
CA ILE A 207 -1.43 -6.35 -9.41
C ILE A 207 -0.76 -6.19 -8.04
N PHE A 208 -1.27 -5.28 -7.20
CA PHE A 208 -0.76 -5.08 -5.84
C PHE A 208 -0.90 -6.35 -5.00
N TYR A 209 -2.06 -7.01 -5.04
CA TYR A 209 -2.37 -8.21 -4.27
C TYR A 209 -1.36 -9.31 -4.56
N PHE A 210 -1.12 -9.62 -5.83
CA PHE A 210 -0.18 -10.68 -6.19
C PHE A 210 1.27 -10.27 -5.88
N ARG A 211 1.63 -8.99 -6.03
CA ARG A 211 3.02 -8.52 -5.90
C ARG A 211 3.49 -8.40 -4.45
N THR A 212 2.61 -7.94 -3.58
CA THR A 212 2.93 -7.68 -2.17
C THR A 212 2.99 -8.98 -1.38
N ARG A 213 4.00 -9.13 -0.52
CA ARG A 213 4.14 -10.29 0.38
C ARG A 213 3.54 -10.09 1.77
N ASP A 214 3.24 -8.84 2.10
CA ASP A 214 2.65 -8.44 3.36
C ASP A 214 1.17 -8.88 3.47
N TRP A 215 0.73 -9.18 4.69
CA TRP A 215 -0.62 -9.63 5.01
C TRP A 215 -1.68 -8.57 4.71
N ILE A 216 -1.31 -7.28 4.72
CA ILE A 216 -2.22 -6.19 4.36
C ILE A 216 -2.78 -6.35 2.94
N ARG A 217 -2.14 -7.11 2.04
CA ARG A 217 -2.71 -7.38 0.71
C ARG A 217 -4.13 -7.98 0.78
N TYR A 218 -4.42 -8.79 1.81
CA TYR A 218 -5.72 -9.44 1.97
C TYR A 218 -6.83 -8.45 2.31
N THR A 219 -6.52 -7.26 2.82
CA THR A 219 -7.54 -6.25 3.16
C THR A 219 -8.17 -5.66 1.90
N PHE A 220 -7.43 -5.62 0.79
CA PHE A 220 -7.95 -5.16 -0.50
C PHE A 220 -8.92 -6.16 -1.15
N LEU A 221 -9.00 -7.40 -0.64
CA LEU A 221 -9.98 -8.36 -1.15
C LEU A 221 -11.42 -7.89 -0.90
N SER A 222 -11.68 -7.03 0.09
CA SER A 222 -13.02 -6.46 0.27
C SER A 222 -13.43 -5.61 -0.93
N ALA A 223 -12.52 -4.77 -1.43
CA ALA A 223 -12.72 -4.00 -2.64
C ALA A 223 -12.93 -4.92 -3.84
N VAL A 224 -12.10 -5.95 -3.99
CA VAL A 224 -12.22 -6.92 -5.10
C VAL A 224 -13.58 -7.60 -5.08
N ILE A 225 -14.02 -8.09 -3.92
CA ILE A 225 -15.31 -8.76 -3.75
C ILE A 225 -16.45 -7.81 -4.15
N LEU A 226 -16.47 -6.59 -3.60
CA LEU A 226 -17.51 -5.61 -3.93
C LEU A 226 -17.55 -5.29 -5.43
N TYR A 227 -16.39 -5.07 -6.06
CA TYR A 227 -16.34 -4.83 -7.51
C TYR A 227 -16.77 -6.03 -8.34
N ILE A 228 -16.48 -7.26 -7.89
CA ILE A 228 -16.99 -8.47 -8.57
C ILE A 228 -18.52 -8.51 -8.49
N TYR A 229 -19.12 -8.27 -7.32
CA TYR A 229 -20.58 -8.23 -7.19
C TYR A 229 -21.21 -7.11 -8.02
N GLN A 230 -20.60 -5.92 -8.07
CA GLN A 230 -21.03 -4.82 -8.95
C GLN A 230 -20.99 -5.21 -10.43
N ILE A 231 -19.97 -5.96 -10.86
CA ILE A 231 -19.88 -6.48 -12.23
C ILE A 231 -20.91 -7.58 -12.48
N ILE A 232 -21.19 -8.46 -11.52
CA ILE A 232 -22.22 -9.50 -11.67
C ILE A 232 -23.60 -8.86 -11.81
N ASN A 233 -23.92 -7.89 -10.95
CA ASN A 233 -25.22 -7.21 -10.96
C ASN A 233 -25.42 -6.32 -12.19
N LEU A 234 -24.34 -5.81 -12.78
CA LEU A 234 -24.40 -5.15 -14.09
C LEU A 234 -25.05 -6.03 -15.16
N PHE A 235 -24.88 -7.36 -15.11
CA PHE A 235 -25.45 -8.27 -16.10
C PHE A 235 -26.86 -8.78 -15.72
N GLY A 236 -27.42 -8.33 -14.59
CA GLY A 236 -28.78 -8.67 -14.18
C GLY A 236 -29.85 -7.84 -14.93
N GLU A 237 -31.03 -8.41 -15.17
CA GLU A 237 -32.10 -7.79 -15.97
C GLU A 237 -32.88 -6.68 -15.23
N ASP A 238 -32.81 -6.61 -13.89
CA ASP A 238 -33.54 -5.64 -13.06
C ASP A 238 -32.65 -4.45 -12.61
N SER A 239 -32.31 -3.58 -13.55
CA SER A 239 -31.34 -2.50 -13.37
C SER A 239 -31.86 -1.23 -12.67
N GLY A 240 -33.07 -1.25 -12.09
CA GLY A 240 -33.61 -0.08 -11.40
C GLY A 240 -32.88 0.25 -10.10
N VAL A 241 -32.20 -0.75 -9.51
CA VAL A 241 -31.55 -0.69 -8.20
C VAL A 241 -30.15 -1.32 -8.30
N VAL A 242 -29.34 -0.86 -9.26
CA VAL A 242 -28.00 -1.43 -9.48
C VAL A 242 -27.13 -1.25 -8.24
N ASP A 243 -27.20 -0.12 -7.55
CA ASP A 243 -26.17 0.28 -6.58
C ASP A 243 -26.47 -0.04 -5.09
N GLU A 244 -27.56 -0.74 -4.71
CA GLU A 244 -27.86 -1.02 -3.28
C GLU A 244 -27.77 -2.50 -2.88
N ILE A 245 -28.13 -3.41 -3.80
CA ILE A 245 -28.25 -4.84 -3.48
C ILE A 245 -26.88 -5.52 -3.28
N GLU A 246 -25.81 -4.94 -3.83
CA GLU A 246 -24.49 -5.56 -3.92
C GLU A 246 -23.82 -5.68 -2.54
N VAL A 247 -24.03 -4.72 -1.64
CA VAL A 247 -23.48 -4.80 -0.26
C VAL A 247 -24.15 -5.92 0.49
N VAL A 248 -25.48 -6.03 0.37
CA VAL A 248 -26.25 -7.08 1.05
C VAL A 248 -25.85 -8.45 0.52
N GLN A 249 -25.71 -8.60 -0.80
CA GLN A 249 -25.27 -9.85 -1.43
C GLN A 249 -23.82 -10.22 -1.10
N SER A 250 -22.93 -9.24 -1.01
CA SER A 250 -21.51 -9.47 -0.68
C SER A 250 -21.25 -9.63 0.82
N ALA A 251 -22.17 -9.20 1.69
CA ALA A 251 -22.00 -9.19 3.14
C ALA A 251 -21.57 -10.55 3.75
N PRO A 252 -22.11 -11.72 3.34
CA PRO A 252 -21.65 -13.00 3.87
C PRO A 252 -20.17 -13.26 3.56
N VAL A 253 -19.75 -12.98 2.32
CA VAL A 253 -18.37 -13.16 1.86
C VAL A 253 -17.43 -12.15 2.53
N LEU A 254 -17.85 -10.90 2.66
CA LEU A 254 -17.09 -9.85 3.37
C LEU A 254 -16.94 -10.18 4.86
N THR A 255 -17.96 -10.74 5.50
CA THR A 255 -17.91 -11.14 6.91
C THR A 255 -16.93 -12.29 7.10
N LEU A 256 -16.97 -13.30 6.23
CA LEU A 256 -16.00 -14.39 6.25
C LEU A 256 -14.57 -13.87 6.06
N LEU A 257 -14.38 -12.93 5.12
CA LEU A 257 -13.09 -12.27 4.90
C LEU A 257 -12.64 -11.47 6.14
N ALA A 258 -13.55 -10.78 6.82
CA ALA A 258 -13.24 -10.03 8.04
C ALA A 258 -12.74 -10.97 9.16
N ILE A 259 -13.43 -12.10 9.38
CA ILE A 259 -13.01 -13.13 10.34
C ILE A 259 -11.61 -13.64 10.00
N PHE A 260 -11.38 -13.96 8.72
CA PHE A 260 -10.08 -14.39 8.22
C PHE A 260 -8.97 -13.35 8.45
N LEU A 261 -9.25 -12.07 8.21
CA LEU A 261 -8.30 -10.99 8.45
C LEU A 261 -7.96 -10.84 9.93
N VAL A 262 -8.95 -10.95 10.82
CA VAL A 262 -8.72 -10.94 12.27
C VAL A 262 -7.82 -12.12 12.68
N ALA A 263 -8.07 -13.32 12.15
CA ALA A 263 -7.24 -14.49 12.41
C ALA A 263 -5.78 -14.28 11.93
N ILE A 264 -5.56 -13.75 10.73
CA ILE A 264 -4.20 -13.43 10.25
C ILE A 264 -3.54 -12.39 11.14
N ALA A 265 -4.24 -11.32 11.50
CA ALA A 265 -3.68 -10.26 12.33
C ALA A 265 -3.20 -10.81 13.69
N GLN A 266 -3.95 -11.74 14.28
CA GLN A 266 -3.56 -12.43 15.52
C GLN A 266 -2.32 -13.32 15.33
N ILE A 267 -2.22 -14.06 14.23
CA ILE A 267 -1.05 -14.89 13.92
C ILE A 267 0.20 -14.02 13.75
N VAL A 268 0.09 -12.92 13.00
CA VAL A 268 1.19 -11.96 12.80
C VAL A 268 1.63 -11.36 14.14
N GLU A 269 0.67 -11.06 15.04
CA GLU A 269 0.98 -10.60 16.39
C GLU A 269 1.69 -11.64 17.25
N HIS A 270 1.31 -12.90 17.16
CA HIS A 270 2.00 -13.94 17.89
C HIS A 270 3.44 -14.10 17.41
N GLN A 271 3.65 -14.14 16.09
CA GLN A 271 4.99 -14.26 15.49
C GLN A 271 5.90 -13.08 15.86
N SER A 272 5.37 -11.85 15.85
CA SER A 272 6.16 -10.66 16.20
C SER A 272 6.59 -10.67 17.67
N ARG A 273 5.74 -11.13 18.60
CA ARG A 273 6.07 -11.28 20.02
C ARG A 273 7.15 -12.33 20.24
N VAL A 274 7.07 -13.47 19.55
CA VAL A 274 8.08 -14.53 19.62
C VAL A 274 9.43 -14.02 19.10
N ALA A 275 9.45 -13.33 17.95
CA ALA A 275 10.67 -12.76 17.39
C ALA A 275 11.34 -11.76 18.36
N LEU A 276 10.57 -10.88 18.97
CA LEU A 276 11.07 -9.90 19.95
C LEU A 276 11.61 -10.57 21.22
N PHE A 277 10.93 -11.62 21.70
CA PHE A 277 11.40 -12.41 22.83
C PHE A 277 12.75 -13.07 22.52
N LEU A 278 12.89 -13.68 21.34
CA LEU A 278 14.14 -14.30 20.88
C LEU A 278 15.25 -13.26 20.80
N GLU A 279 15.03 -12.13 20.13
CA GLU A 279 16.01 -11.04 20.03
C GLU A 279 16.48 -10.56 21.40
N THR A 280 15.54 -10.38 22.34
CA THR A 280 15.85 -9.99 23.72
C THR A 280 16.73 -11.03 24.42
N LYS A 281 16.43 -12.33 24.24
CA LYS A 281 17.22 -13.42 24.83
C LYS A 281 18.62 -13.51 24.22
N TYR A 282 18.73 -13.41 22.89
CA TYR A 282 20.02 -13.39 22.20
C TYR A 282 20.89 -12.20 22.65
N SER A 283 20.31 -11.01 22.78
CA SER A 283 21.02 -9.82 23.27
C SER A 283 21.57 -10.02 24.69
N LYS A 284 20.75 -10.55 25.61
CA LYS A 284 21.17 -10.86 26.99
C LYS A 284 22.28 -11.91 27.03
N ILE A 285 22.19 -12.96 26.21
CA ILE A 285 23.24 -13.99 26.10
C ILE A 285 24.53 -13.36 25.59
N LYS A 286 24.47 -12.52 24.55
CA LYS A 286 25.62 -11.82 23.98
C LYS A 286 26.30 -10.94 25.03
N GLU A 287 25.53 -10.19 25.83
CA GLU A 287 26.06 -9.39 26.92
C GLU A 287 26.72 -10.25 28.01
N ALA A 288 26.08 -11.34 28.44
CA ALA A 288 26.62 -12.24 29.45
C ALA A 288 27.89 -12.99 28.99
N VAL A 289 27.97 -13.37 27.72
CA VAL A 289 29.18 -13.94 27.11
C VAL A 289 30.28 -12.88 27.01
N GLY A 290 29.94 -11.66 26.60
CA GLY A 290 30.88 -10.53 26.57
C GLY A 290 31.50 -10.25 27.94
N LYS A 291 30.68 -10.18 28.99
CA LYS A 291 31.14 -10.00 30.39
C LYS A 291 32.07 -11.11 30.83
N ARG A 292 31.69 -12.38 30.63
CA ARG A 292 32.54 -13.54 30.98
C ARG A 292 33.88 -13.56 30.25
N ASN A 293 33.90 -13.17 28.98
CA ASN A 293 35.15 -13.09 28.22
C ASN A 293 36.06 -11.99 28.77
N LEU A 294 35.49 -10.86 29.18
CA LEU A 294 36.23 -9.74 29.74
C LEU A 294 36.79 -10.07 31.14
N GLU A 295 36.02 -10.78 31.97
CA GLU A 295 36.50 -11.33 33.25
C GLU A 295 37.64 -12.34 33.07
N ARG A 296 37.51 -13.27 32.12
CA ARG A 296 38.59 -14.21 31.78
C ARG A 296 39.86 -13.51 31.31
N GLN A 297 39.73 -12.46 30.50
CA GLN A 297 40.90 -11.68 30.07
C GLN A 297 41.59 -11.00 31.25
N LYS A 298 40.83 -10.39 32.17
CA LYS A 298 41.40 -9.81 33.39
C LYS A 298 42.14 -10.85 34.23
N PHE A 299 41.54 -12.02 34.43
CA PHE A 299 42.15 -13.11 35.18
C PHE A 299 43.45 -13.61 34.53
N ILE A 300 43.48 -13.74 33.20
CA ILE A 300 44.70 -14.15 32.47
C ILE A 300 45.80 -13.09 32.61
N GLU A 301 45.47 -11.80 32.55
CA GLU A 301 46.45 -10.72 32.71
C GLU A 301 47.00 -10.64 34.14
N GLU A 302 46.15 -10.84 35.16
CA GLU A 302 46.60 -10.96 36.56
C GLU A 302 47.55 -12.15 36.75
N TYR A 303 47.18 -13.33 36.23
CA TYR A 303 48.02 -14.53 36.33
C TYR A 303 49.36 -14.38 35.60
N LYS A 304 49.38 -13.74 34.43
CA LYS A 304 50.62 -13.40 33.72
C LYS A 304 51.54 -12.51 34.56
N LYS A 305 50.97 -11.53 35.27
CA LYS A 305 51.71 -10.62 36.13
C LYS A 305 52.33 -11.37 37.32
N GLU A 306 51.55 -12.20 38.01
CA GLU A 306 52.06 -13.05 39.10
C GLU A 306 53.18 -14.00 38.65
N LEU A 307 53.02 -14.59 37.47
CA LEU A 307 54.03 -15.46 36.87
C LEU A 307 55.33 -14.68 36.57
N HIS A 308 55.20 -13.46 36.04
CA HIS A 308 56.34 -12.59 35.76
C HIS A 308 57.10 -12.21 37.04
N ASP A 309 56.39 -11.84 38.10
CA ASP A 309 56.97 -11.50 39.40
C ASP A 309 57.69 -12.70 40.03
N SER A 310 57.07 -13.88 39.98
CA SER A 310 57.68 -15.13 40.45
C SER A 310 58.96 -15.49 39.68
N LEU A 311 58.95 -15.29 38.35
CA LEU A 311 60.11 -15.52 37.50
C LEU A 311 61.28 -14.57 37.84
N ASN A 312 60.97 -13.30 38.12
CA ASN A 312 61.95 -12.30 38.52
C ASN A 312 62.58 -12.64 39.89
N ASN A 313 61.77 -13.06 40.87
CA ASN A 313 62.27 -13.53 42.16
C ASN A 313 63.20 -14.75 42.02
N LEU A 314 62.86 -15.71 41.16
CA LEU A 314 63.70 -16.88 40.85
C LEU A 314 65.04 -16.49 40.22
N LYS A 315 65.05 -15.51 39.31
CA LYS A 315 66.28 -14.97 38.74
C LYS A 315 67.16 -14.32 39.82
N GLY A 316 66.56 -13.50 40.70
CA GLY A 316 67.27 -12.89 41.83
C GLY A 316 67.90 -13.92 42.78
N LEU A 317 67.18 -15.02 43.08
CA LEU A 317 67.72 -16.12 43.88
C LEU A 317 68.89 -16.84 43.19
N LYS A 318 68.84 -17.02 41.86
CA LYS A 318 69.95 -17.60 41.09
C LYS A 318 71.20 -16.71 41.13
N GLU A 319 71.03 -15.40 40.98
CA GLU A 319 72.14 -14.44 41.08
C GLU A 319 72.75 -14.43 42.49
N LEU A 320 71.92 -14.48 43.53
CA LEU A 320 72.40 -14.55 44.91
C LEU A 320 73.21 -15.82 45.17
N LYS A 321 72.74 -16.97 44.66
CA LYS A 321 73.46 -18.25 44.74
C LYS A 321 74.82 -18.16 44.03
N SER A 322 74.85 -17.60 42.82
CA SER A 322 76.09 -17.41 42.06
C SER A 322 77.10 -16.53 42.81
N LYS A 323 76.65 -15.47 43.49
CA LYS A 323 77.53 -14.62 44.32
C LYS A 323 78.09 -15.38 45.52
N LEU A 324 77.24 -16.14 46.22
CA LEU A 324 77.67 -16.98 47.36
C LEU A 324 78.70 -18.03 46.94
N GLU A 325 78.52 -18.69 45.79
CA GLU A 325 79.48 -19.66 45.26
C GLU A 325 80.84 -19.02 44.89
N GLN A 326 80.83 -17.78 44.39
CA GLN A 326 82.06 -17.03 44.15
C GLN A 326 82.78 -16.67 45.46
N GLU A 327 82.04 -16.23 46.48
CA GLU A 327 82.62 -15.92 47.80
C GLU A 327 83.19 -17.17 48.49
N LEU A 328 82.52 -18.31 48.38
CA LEU A 328 82.97 -19.57 48.98
C LEU A 328 84.25 -20.12 48.32
N ASN A 329 84.43 -19.88 47.02
CA ASN A 329 85.63 -20.26 46.27
C ASN A 329 86.78 -19.24 46.39
N SER A 330 86.55 -18.09 47.02
CA SER A 330 87.56 -17.05 47.26
C SER A 330 88.19 -17.10 48.66
N LYS A 331 87.72 -18.01 49.51
CA LYS A 331 88.36 -18.44 50.76
C LYS A 331 89.07 -19.76 50.53
#